data_AF-A0A1Y0L224-F1
#
_entry.id   AF-A0A1Y0L224-F1
#
_cell.length_a   1.000
_cell.length_b   1.000
_cell.length_c   1.000
_cell.angle_alpha   90.00
_cell.angle_beta   90.00
_cell.angle_gamma   90.00
#
_symmetry.space_group_name_H-M   'P 1'
#
loop_
_entity.id
_entity.type
_entity.pdbx_description
1 polymer ?
#
loop_
_entity_poly.entity_id
_entity_poly.type
_entity_poly.pdbx_seq_one_letter_code
_entity_poly.pdbx_strand_id
1 'polypeptide(L)'
;MDFAFQTIKQILTDVLPESVNYIFQPKAEFEDYYSFILVIDNNAKSIELINKTPLIPTIQNALNLDISTIGKKVEIEVEIFDESA
;
A
#
# COMPACT_ATOMS: atom_id res chain seq x y z
N MET A 1 1.34 8.93 12.36
CA MET A 1 1.76 8.54 11.00
C MET A 1 2.84 7.45 10.99
N ASP A 2 3.97 7.61 11.71
CA ASP A 2 5.12 6.70 11.63
C ASP A 2 4.78 5.23 11.94
N PHE A 3 4.04 4.96 13.02
CA PHE A 3 3.63 3.58 13.35
C PHE A 3 2.82 2.90 12.23
N ALA A 4 1.85 3.61 11.65
CA ALA A 4 1.03 3.10 10.55
C ALA A 4 1.89 2.85 9.29
N PHE A 5 2.80 3.78 8.98
CA PHE A 5 3.73 3.64 7.88
C PHE A 5 4.61 2.40 8.03
N GLN A 6 5.29 2.22 9.17
CA GLN A 6 6.16 1.06 9.39
C GLN A 6 5.38 -0.25 9.36
N THR A 7 4.18 -0.28 9.93
CA THR A 7 3.31 -1.45 9.93
C THR A 7 2.93 -1.86 8.51
N ILE A 8 2.43 -0.91 7.70
CA ILE A 8 2.05 -1.18 6.31
C ILE A 8 3.28 -1.58 5.50
N LYS A 9 4.41 -0.89 5.68
CA LYS A 9 5.67 -1.19 4.99
C LYS A 9 6.12 -2.63 5.27
N GLN A 10 6.08 -3.05 6.54
CA GLN A 10 6.43 -4.42 6.92
C GLN A 10 5.49 -5.44 6.28
N ILE A 11 4.18 -5.21 6.34
CA ILE A 11 3.19 -6.08 5.69
C ILE A 11 3.50 -6.21 4.21
N LEU A 12 3.71 -5.10 3.50
CA LEU A 12 4.04 -5.09 2.08
C LEU A 12 5.31 -5.89 1.78
N THR A 13 6.35 -5.76 2.60
CA THR A 13 7.58 -6.53 2.46
C THR A 13 7.37 -8.03 2.67
N ASP A 14 6.45 -8.44 3.56
CA ASP A 14 6.19 -9.85 3.85
C ASP A 14 5.27 -10.52 2.81
N VAL A 15 4.40 -9.74 2.15
CA VAL A 15 3.37 -10.28 1.24
C VAL A 15 3.68 -10.07 -0.24
N LEU A 16 4.42 -9.02 -0.61
CA LEU A 16 4.78 -8.78 -2.01
C LEU A 16 5.99 -9.65 -2.38
N PRO A 17 5.95 -10.35 -3.52
CA PRO A 17 7.09 -11.10 -4.00
C PRO A 17 8.30 -10.20 -4.24
N GLU A 18 9.51 -10.71 -3.96
CA GLU A 18 10.77 -9.98 -4.18
C GLU A 18 10.98 -9.52 -5.63
N SER A 19 10.28 -10.14 -6.60
CA SER A 19 10.30 -9.74 -8.01
C SER A 19 9.51 -8.47 -8.32
N VAL A 20 8.75 -7.94 -7.35
CA VAL A 20 7.96 -6.72 -7.51
C VAL A 20 8.77 -5.54 -7.02
N ASN A 21 9.20 -4.67 -7.94
CA ASN A 21 9.77 -3.38 -7.59
C ASN A 21 8.64 -2.42 -7.19
N TYR A 22 8.72 -1.87 -5.98
CA TYR A 22 7.74 -0.90 -5.50
C TYR A 22 8.38 0.17 -4.62
N ILE A 23 7.70 1.30 -4.52
CA ILE A 23 8.01 2.39 -3.60
C ILE A 23 6.75 2.65 -2.77
N PHE A 24 6.89 2.60 -1.45
CA PHE A 24 5.82 2.96 -0.52
C PHE A 24 6.23 4.19 0.28
N GLN A 25 5.42 5.26 0.21
CA GLN A 25 5.74 6.55 0.83
C GLN A 25 4.51 7.20 1.48
N PRO A 26 4.71 7.98 2.56
CA PRO A 26 3.66 8.86 3.06
C PRO A 26 3.35 9.97 2.04
N LYS A 27 2.07 10.20 1.77
CA LYS A 27 1.61 11.28 0.88
C LYS A 27 1.18 12.49 1.70
N ALA A 28 0.30 12.30 2.68
CA ALA A 28 -0.19 13.38 3.55
C ALA A 28 -0.80 12.86 4.85
N GLU A 29 -0.80 13.73 5.88
CA GLU A 29 -1.59 13.54 7.10
C GLU A 29 -2.79 14.49 7.08
N PHE A 30 -3.99 13.93 7.23
CA PHE A 30 -5.22 14.71 7.38
C PHE A 30 -5.78 14.52 8.79
N GLU A 31 -6.84 15.26 9.12
CA GLU A 31 -7.52 15.17 10.41
C GLU A 31 -8.02 13.74 10.68
N ASP A 32 -8.70 13.14 9.69
CA ASP A 32 -9.38 11.85 9.86
C ASP A 32 -8.60 10.64 9.31
N TYR A 33 -7.59 10.87 8.47
CA TYR A 33 -6.88 9.78 7.79
C TYR A 33 -5.40 10.05 7.50
N TYR A 34 -4.64 8.96 7.40
CA TYR A 34 -3.30 8.91 6.84
C TYR A 34 -3.40 8.48 5.37
N SER A 35 -2.79 9.27 4.48
CA SER A 35 -2.70 8.97 3.06
C SER A 35 -1.30 8.49 2.71
N PHE A 36 -1.23 7.34 2.03
CA PHE A 36 0.00 6.74 1.53
C PHE A 36 -0.11 6.48 0.04
N ILE A 37 1.04 6.46 -0.62
CA ILE A 37 1.16 6.09 -2.03
C ILE A 37 2.05 4.85 -2.16
N LEU A 38 1.56 3.89 -2.94
CA LEU A 38 2.26 2.70 -3.37
C LEU A 38 2.46 2.79 -4.89
N VAL A 39 3.68 3.06 -5.32
CA VAL A 39 4.05 3.07 -6.73
C VAL A 39 4.68 1.74 -7.08
N ILE A 40 4.19 1.09 -8.13
CA ILE A 40 4.64 -0.23 -8.55
C ILE A 40 5.13 -0.13 -10.00
N ASP A 41 6.31 -0.67 -10.23
CA ASP A 41 6.91 -0.79 -11.57
C ASP A 41 6.05 -1.68 -12.48
N ASN A 42 5.73 -1.18 -13.68
CA ASN A 42 4.96 -1.87 -14.71
C ASN A 42 5.80 -2.97 -15.39
N ASN A 43 6.09 -4.02 -14.64
CA ASN A 43 6.44 -5.30 -15.24
C ASN A 43 5.20 -6.21 -15.28
N ALA A 44 5.05 -6.97 -16.37
CA ALA A 44 3.85 -7.78 -16.62
C ALA A 44 3.52 -8.78 -15.49
N LYS A 45 4.55 -9.27 -14.78
CA LYS A 45 4.38 -10.18 -13.64
C LYS A 45 3.82 -9.47 -12.40
N SER A 46 4.33 -8.27 -12.09
CA SER A 46 3.85 -7.43 -10.98
C SER A 46 2.37 -7.10 -11.16
N ILE A 47 1.99 -6.61 -12.35
CA ILE A 47 0.58 -6.26 -12.64
C ILE A 47 -0.33 -7.47 -12.52
N GLU A 48 0.07 -8.63 -13.05
CA GLU A 48 -0.74 -9.84 -12.97
C GLU A 48 -0.99 -10.27 -11.52
N LEU A 49 0.04 -10.19 -10.66
CA LEU A 49 -0.07 -10.50 -9.23
C LEU A 49 -0.98 -9.53 -8.48
N ILE A 50 -0.85 -8.23 -8.75
CA ILE A 50 -1.64 -7.16 -8.11
C ILE A 50 -3.09 -7.22 -8.57
N ASN A 51 -3.35 -7.45 -9.86
CA ASN A 51 -4.71 -7.53 -10.38
C ASN A 51 -5.43 -8.82 -9.96
N LYS A 52 -4.69 -9.93 -9.75
CA LYS A 52 -5.28 -11.20 -9.30
C LYS A 52 -5.56 -11.25 -7.81
N THR A 53 -4.89 -10.40 -7.02
CA THR A 53 -4.97 -10.46 -5.55
C THR A 53 -5.48 -9.11 -5.04
N PRO A 54 -6.63 -9.05 -4.35
CA PRO A 54 -7.13 -7.80 -3.76
C PRO A 54 -6.32 -7.38 -2.51
N LEU A 55 -5.00 -7.57 -2.54
CA LEU A 55 -4.09 -7.44 -1.42
C LEU A 55 -4.15 -6.03 -0.81
N ILE A 56 -4.00 -4.99 -1.63
CA ILE A 56 -3.98 -3.60 -1.11
C ILE A 56 -5.34 -3.22 -0.50
N PRO A 57 -6.48 -3.45 -1.17
CA PRO A 57 -7.79 -3.30 -0.54
C PRO A 57 -7.96 -4.10 0.75
N THR A 58 -7.45 -5.35 0.80
CA THR A 58 -7.52 -6.19 2.00
C THR A 58 -6.71 -5.60 3.16
N ILE A 59 -5.49 -5.14 2.91
CA ILE A 59 -4.65 -4.47 3.92
C ILE A 59 -5.35 -3.21 4.43
N GLN A 60 -5.83 -2.37 3.51
CA GLN A 60 -6.54 -1.14 3.87
C GLN A 60 -7.79 -1.43 4.71
N ASN A 61 -8.58 -2.43 4.32
CA ASN A 61 -9.78 -2.82 5.07
C ASN A 61 -9.42 -3.33 6.46
N ALA A 62 -8.39 -4.17 6.60
CA ALA A 62 -7.95 -4.72 7.88
C ALA A 62 -7.51 -3.61 8.86
N LEU A 63 -6.78 -2.61 8.35
CA LEU A 63 -6.29 -1.48 9.15
C LEU A 63 -7.39 -0.46 9.50
N ASN A 64 -8.53 -0.52 8.81
CA ASN A 64 -9.69 0.35 9.04
C ASN A 64 -10.85 -0.34 9.78
N LEU A 65 -10.65 -1.57 10.28
CA LEU A 65 -11.62 -2.20 11.17
C LEU A 65 -11.73 -1.43 12.49
N ASP A 66 -12.90 -1.48 13.13
CA ASP A 66 -13.14 -0.79 14.41
C ASP A 66 -12.22 -1.25 15.54
N ILE A 67 -11.65 -2.47 15.42
CA ILE A 67 -10.68 -3.03 16.37
C ILE A 67 -9.23 -2.58 16.11
N SER A 68 -9.00 -1.80 15.05
CA SER A 68 -7.66 -1.32 14.69
C SER A 68 -7.12 -0.39 15.76
N THR A 69 -5.84 -0.56 16.09
CA THR A 69 -5.13 0.32 17.02
C THR A 69 -4.59 1.59 16.34
N ILE A 70 -4.79 1.73 15.03
CA ILE A 70 -4.40 2.93 14.29
C ILE A 70 -5.48 3.98 14.50
N GLY A 71 -5.14 5.08 15.17
CA GLY A 71 -6.09 6.12 15.60
C GLY A 71 -6.70 6.96 14.48
N LYS A 72 -6.35 6.74 13.22
CA LYS A 72 -6.91 7.38 12.02
C LYS A 72 -7.14 6.34 10.95
N LYS A 73 -8.05 6.62 10.01
CA LYS A 73 -8.21 5.76 8.84
C LYS A 73 -6.94 5.76 7.99
N VAL A 74 -6.74 4.69 7.24
CA VAL A 74 -5.64 4.51 6.30
C VAL A 74 -6.20 4.50 4.90
N GLU A 75 -5.61 5.29 4.02
CA GLU A 75 -5.85 5.25 2.58
C GLU A 75 -4.53 4.98 1.85
N ILE A 76 -4.54 3.98 0.96
CA ILE A 76 -3.40 3.60 0.14
C ILE A 76 -3.79 3.79 -1.32
N GLU A 77 -3.21 4.79 -1.95
CA GLU A 77 -3.32 5.01 -3.39
C GLU A 77 -2.28 4.15 -4.12
N VAL A 78 -2.72 3.42 -5.14
CA VAL A 78 -1.84 2.55 -5.94
C VAL A 78 -1.66 3.17 -7.31
N GLU A 79 -0.43 3.50 -7.65
CA GLU A 79 -0.03 3.98 -8.97
C GLU A 79 0.86 2.94 -9.66
N ILE A 80 0.63 2.73 -10.94
CA ILE A 80 1.45 1.86 -11.77
C ILE A 80 2.33 2.76 -12.63
N PHE A 81 3.64 2.68 -12.44
CA PHE A 81 4.61 3.44 -13.21
C PHE A 81 5.00 2.66 -14.46
N ASP A 82 4.72 3.24 -15.63
CA ASP A 82 5.16 2.70 -16.92
C ASP A 82 6.26 3.60 -17.49
N GLU A 83 7.48 3.07 -17.59
CA GLU A 83 8.63 3.78 -18.16
C GLU A 83 8.55 3.88 -19.69
N SER A 84 7.50 3.33 -20.33
CA SER A 84 7.32 3.29 -21.79
C SER A 84 6.85 4.60 -22.44
N ALA A 85 7.13 5.76 -21.85
CA ALA A 85 6.78 7.08 -22.40
C ALA A 85 7.97 7.80 -23.05
#